data_AF-A0A382YBB2-F1
#
_entry.id   AF-A0A382YBB2-F1
#
_cell.length_a   1.000
_cell.length_b   1.000
_cell.length_c   1.000
_cell.angle_alpha   90.00
_cell.angle_beta   90.00
_cell.angle_gamma   90.00
#
_symmetry.space_group_name_H-M   'P 1'
#
loop_
_entity.id
_entity.type
_entity.pdbx_description
1 polymer ?
#
loop_
_entity_poly.entity_id
_entity_poly.type
_entity_poly.pdbx_seq_one_letter_code
_entity_poly.pdbx_strand_id
1 'polypeptide(L)'
;HRIDAAAFSEATLVKGRKRVYFADNEQTLLASGQTTKPKAIPNTPFWVITNNNTSRKQQMIEQVMIRMNFPADIIEKVTQSI
;
A
#
# COMPACT_ATOMS: atom_id res chain seq x y z
N HIS A 1 5.08 3.51 -8.08
CA HIS A 1 6.52 3.19 -8.15
C HIS A 1 7.14 3.46 -9.54
N ARG A 2 6.58 2.97 -10.67
CA ARG A 2 7.18 3.20 -12.00
C ARG A 2 7.06 4.65 -12.53
N ILE A 3 5.97 5.34 -12.15
CA ILE A 3 5.71 6.73 -12.58
C ILE A 3 6.63 7.67 -11.82
N ASP A 4 6.63 7.56 -10.49
CA ASP A 4 7.50 8.29 -9.58
C ASP A 4 7.84 7.36 -8.43
N ALA A 5 9.12 7.04 -8.28
CA ALA A 5 9.61 6.14 -7.24
C ALA A 5 9.75 6.86 -5.88
N ALA A 6 10.12 8.14 -5.90
CA ALA A 6 10.27 8.95 -4.69
C ALA A 6 8.91 9.25 -4.07
N ALA A 7 7.96 9.74 -4.87
CA ALA A 7 6.59 9.96 -4.39
C ALA A 7 5.93 8.66 -3.93
N PHE A 8 6.22 7.53 -4.58
CA PHE A 8 5.73 6.23 -4.12
C PHE A 8 6.34 5.84 -2.76
N SER A 9 7.64 6.02 -2.58
CA SER A 9 8.32 5.76 -1.29
C SER A 9 7.66 6.54 -0.15
N GLU A 10 7.44 7.85 -0.34
CA GLU A 10 6.72 8.68 0.64
C GLU A 10 5.28 8.21 0.85
N ALA A 11 4.58 7.87 -0.23
CA ALA A 11 3.21 7.39 -0.16
C ALA A 11 3.06 6.06 0.60
N THR A 12 4.07 5.19 0.57
CA THR A 12 4.05 3.90 1.29
C THR A 12 4.14 4.03 2.82
N LEU A 13 4.41 5.23 3.35
CA LEU A 13 4.37 5.51 4.80
C LEU A 13 2.98 5.39 5.42
N VAL A 14 1.93 5.17 4.61
CA VAL A 14 0.59 4.82 5.08
C VAL A 14 0.61 3.57 5.97
N LYS A 15 -0.14 3.63 7.06
CA LYS A 15 -0.27 2.51 8.00
C LYS A 15 -1.66 2.47 8.59
N GLY A 16 -2.05 1.28 9.02
CA GLY A 16 -3.25 1.09 9.82
C GLY A 16 -3.01 1.48 11.27
N ARG A 17 -4.06 1.38 12.09
CA ARG A 17 -3.96 1.65 13.53
C ARG A 17 -2.94 0.77 14.25
N LYS A 18 -2.89 -0.52 13.90
CA LYS A 18 -1.99 -1.52 14.53
C LYS A 18 -1.02 -2.18 13.57
N ARG A 19 -1.25 -2.07 12.26
CA ARG A 19 -0.52 -2.81 11.23
C ARG A 19 0.27 -1.87 10.35
N VAL A 20 1.50 -2.24 10.05
CA VAL A 20 2.30 -1.62 9.00
C VAL A 20 1.83 -2.19 7.68
N TYR A 21 1.59 -1.33 6.68
CA TYR A 21 1.05 -1.77 5.39
C TYR A 21 2.15 -2.09 4.39
N PHE A 22 3.18 -1.26 4.36
CA PHE A 22 4.35 -1.38 3.51
C PHE A 22 5.63 -1.30 4.33
N ALA A 23 6.65 -2.04 3.92
CA ALA A 23 7.98 -1.99 4.52
C ALA A 23 9.02 -2.39 3.47
N ASP A 24 10.30 -2.15 3.75
CA ASP A 24 11.42 -2.59 2.91
C ASP A 24 11.80 -4.07 3.12
N ASN A 25 11.17 -4.73 4.10
CA ASN A 25 11.39 -6.14 4.40
C ASN A 25 10.12 -6.82 4.93
N GLU A 26 10.06 -8.15 4.75
CA GLU A 26 8.92 -8.97 5.20
C GLU A 26 8.74 -8.97 6.72
N GLN A 27 9.84 -8.99 7.49
CA GLN A 27 9.82 -9.16 8.94
C GLN A 27 9.12 -8.01 9.64
N THR A 28 9.30 -6.76 9.18
CA THR A 28 8.60 -5.59 9.72
C THR A 28 7.08 -5.73 9.61
N LEU A 29 6.57 -6.32 8.53
CA LEU A 29 5.14 -6.53 8.33
C LEU A 29 4.61 -7.63 9.26
N LEU A 30 5.34 -8.74 9.40
CA LEU A 30 5.00 -9.84 10.31
C LEU A 30 5.02 -9.40 11.78
N ALA A 31 5.98 -8.57 12.17
CA ALA A 31 6.06 -8.01 13.52
C ALA A 31 4.84 -7.14 13.86
N SER A 32 4.25 -6.46 12.87
CA SER A 32 3.01 -5.69 13.05
C SER A 32 1.73 -6.57 13.09
N GLY A 33 1.84 -7.85 12.72
CA GLY A 33 0.77 -8.83 12.84
C GLY A 33 1.07 -10.15 12.12
N GLN A 34 0.97 -11.27 12.83
CA GLN A 34 1.34 -12.60 12.31
C GLN A 34 0.45 -13.10 11.16
N THR A 35 -0.77 -12.58 11.02
CA THR A 35 -1.71 -12.98 9.96
C THR A 35 -1.70 -12.05 8.75
N THR A 36 -0.67 -11.21 8.57
CA THR A 36 -0.65 -10.17 7.52
C THR A 36 -0.41 -10.69 6.10
N LYS A 37 0.12 -11.91 5.94
CA LYS A 37 0.49 -12.53 4.66
C LYS A 37 1.25 -11.55 3.74
N PRO A 38 2.48 -11.14 4.10
CA PRO A 38 3.28 -10.24 3.27
C PRO A 38 3.55 -10.78 1.88
N LYS A 39 3.70 -9.90 0.90
CA LYS A 39 4.23 -10.21 -0.45
C LYS A 39 5.14 -9.09 -0.93
N ALA A 40 6.23 -9.45 -1.60
CA ALA A 40 7.08 -8.48 -2.29
C ALA A 40 6.33 -7.82 -3.45
N ILE A 41 6.53 -6.53 -3.65
CA ILE A 41 6.04 -5.80 -4.82
C ILE A 41 7.11 -5.89 -5.92
N PRO A 42 6.81 -6.51 -7.08
CA PRO A 42 7.81 -6.70 -8.13
C PRO A 42 8.51 -5.41 -8.55
N ASN A 43 9.82 -5.49 -8.79
CA ASN A 43 10.66 -4.37 -9.23
C ASN A 43 10.72 -3.18 -8.26
N THR A 44 10.49 -3.43 -6.96
CA THR A 44 10.67 -2.44 -5.90
C THR A 44 11.30 -3.09 -4.67
N PRO A 45 11.92 -2.33 -3.75
CA PRO A 45 12.36 -2.86 -2.46
C PRO A 45 11.19 -3.07 -1.47
N PHE A 46 9.95 -2.75 -1.85
CA PHE A 46 8.82 -2.76 -0.93
C PHE A 46 8.10 -4.10 -0.86
N TRP A 47 7.61 -4.40 0.34
CA TRP A 47 6.68 -5.46 0.66
C TRP A 47 5.33 -4.86 1.03
N VAL A 48 4.25 -5.62 0.86
CA VAL A 48 2.89 -5.22 1.23
C VAL A 48 2.14 -6.34 1.93
N ILE A 49 1.29 -6.00 2.91
CA ILE A 49 0.38 -6.97 3.52
C ILE A 49 -0.76 -7.33 2.56
N THR A 50 -1.15 -8.60 2.50
CA THR A 50 -2.20 -9.06 1.56
C THR A 50 -3.45 -9.62 2.21
N ASN A 51 -3.41 -9.92 3.51
CA ASN A 51 -4.58 -10.39 4.25
C ASN A 51 -5.51 -9.23 4.65
N ASN A 52 -6.14 -8.62 3.65
CA ASN A 52 -7.10 -7.53 3.76
C ASN A 52 -8.33 -7.82 2.89
N ASN A 53 -9.50 -7.39 3.34
CA ASN A 53 -10.72 -7.41 2.51
C ASN A 53 -10.67 -6.33 1.41
N THR A 54 -11.59 -6.40 0.45
CA THR A 54 -11.65 -5.49 -0.71
C THR A 54 -11.71 -4.02 -0.28
N SER A 55 -12.62 -3.66 0.64
CA SER A 55 -12.74 -2.28 1.15
C SER A 55 -11.42 -1.75 1.73
N ARG A 56 -10.67 -2.58 2.45
CA ARG A 56 -9.37 -2.18 2.99
C ARG A 56 -8.31 -2.00 1.89
N LYS A 57 -8.31 -2.87 0.86
CA LYS A 57 -7.42 -2.71 -0.30
C LYS A 57 -7.70 -1.40 -1.03
N GLN A 58 -8.98 -1.09 -1.26
CA GLN A 58 -9.43 0.16 -1.87
C GLN A 58 -8.92 1.37 -1.07
N GLN A 59 -9.13 1.40 0.24
CA GLN A 59 -8.65 2.47 1.11
C GLN A 59 -7.11 2.61 1.11
N MET A 60 -6.38 1.50 1.07
CA MET A 60 -4.91 1.55 0.98
C MET A 60 -4.44 2.17 -0.34
N ILE A 61 -5.05 1.76 -1.46
CA ILE A 61 -4.72 2.31 -2.78
C ILE A 61 -5.10 3.79 -2.87
N GLU A 62 -6.28 4.16 -2.39
CA GLU A 62 -6.74 5.55 -2.29
C GLU A 62 -5.72 6.41 -1.55
N GLN A 63 -5.32 6.03 -0.34
CA GLN A 63 -4.37 6.80 0.48
C GLN A 63 -2.99 6.95 -0.16
N VAL A 64 -2.52 5.92 -0.89
CA VAL A 64 -1.27 5.98 -1.64
C VAL A 64 -1.41 6.95 -2.82
N MET A 65 -2.49 6.85 -3.59
CA MET A 65 -2.70 7.71 -4.76
C MET A 65 -2.93 9.18 -4.38
N ILE A 66 -3.65 9.46 -3.28
CA ILE A 66 -3.80 10.82 -2.74
C ILE A 66 -2.44 11.42 -2.40
N ARG A 67 -1.56 10.67 -1.73
CA ARG A 67 -0.20 11.13 -1.38
C ARG A 67 0.69 11.34 -2.60
N MET A 68 0.45 10.60 -3.67
CA MET A 68 1.10 10.80 -4.97
C MET A 68 0.41 11.89 -5.82
N ASN A 69 -0.53 12.66 -5.24
CA ASN A 69 -1.19 13.79 -5.88
C ASN A 69 -2.02 13.44 -7.14
N PHE A 70 -2.55 12.21 -7.22
CA PHE A 70 -3.46 11.85 -8.32
C PHE A 70 -4.82 12.57 -8.21
N PRO A 71 -5.46 12.90 -9.34
CA PRO A 71 -6.81 13.45 -9.38
C PRO A 71 -7.86 12.51 -8.77
N ALA A 72 -8.85 13.07 -8.07
CA ALA A 72 -9.87 12.31 -7.36
C ALA A 72 -10.71 11.39 -8.28
N ASP A 73 -11.00 11.83 -9.51
CA ASP A 73 -11.76 11.04 -10.49
C ASP A 73 -11.01 9.78 -10.95
N ILE A 74 -9.68 9.85 -11.05
CA ILE A 74 -8.83 8.71 -11.37
C ILE A 74 -8.78 7.74 -10.19
N ILE A 75 -8.65 8.28 -8.96
CA ILE A 75 -8.61 7.48 -7.74
C ILE A 75 -9.91 6.69 -7.56
N GLU A 76 -11.06 7.33 -7.77
CA GLU A 76 -12.36 6.68 -7.69
C GLU A 76 -12.48 5.52 -8.68
N LYS A 77 -12.13 5.74 -9.96
CA LYS A 77 -12.18 4.71 -11.00
C LYS A 77 -11.27 3.51 -10.66
N VAL A 78 -10.05 3.79 -10.21
CA VAL A 78 -9.09 2.72 -9.85
C VAL A 78 -9.61 1.92 -8.67
N THR A 79 -10.07 2.57 -7.60
CA THR A 79 -10.54 1.87 -6.40
C THR A 79 -11.79 1.05 -6.64
N GLN A 80 -12.74 1.52 -7.47
CA GLN A 80 -13.93 0.76 -7.85
C GLN A 80 -13.62 -0.48 -8.71
N SER A 81 -12.43 -0.57 -9.31
CA SER A 81 -12.02 -1.72 -10.14
C SER A 81 -11.32 -2.86 -9.39
N ILE A 82 -11.12 -2.72 -8.07
CA ILE A 82 -10.46 -3.69 -7.16
C ILE A 82 -11.45 -4.72 -6.62
#